data_AF-A0A317U0Z4-F1
#
_entry.id   AF-A0A317U0Z4-F1
#
_cell.length_a   1.000
_cell.length_b   1.000
_cell.length_c   1.000
_cell.angle_alpha   90.00
_cell.angle_beta   90.00
_cell.angle_gamma   90.00
#
_symmetry.space_group_name_H-M   'P 1'
#
loop_
_entity.id
_entity.type
_entity.pdbx_description
1 polymer ?
#
loop_
_entity_poly.entity_id
_entity_poly.type
_entity_poly.pdbx_seq_one_letter_code
_entity_poly.pdbx_strand_id
1 'polypeptide(L)'
;MSPKIYISYAITPNKELVISSYHEKFQSTFNGFTLIKKDGLKQGDLKKLEGDLPEQYDNNDVKKKLIELLTTIKNSGDFDKVTYRGDLNLCTHKKDDLAPFLFDGTLNKFFAGKEVQLILESGNVEYVESAIKFADKIEMTGVILQTKSGIKETLSKTYPPSDDNNSKAEVSVPIPETSALAQLSINEDVHTLSNAIGKVGIFNTPSTEPSTTSTNEPQKPGFTTKLNE
;
A
#
# COMPACT_ATOMS: atom_id res chain seq x y z
N MET A 1 -30.19 -6.76 14.45
CA MET A 1 -29.58 -7.12 13.16
C MET A 1 -28.12 -7.40 13.41
N SER A 2 -27.61 -8.55 12.96
CA SER A 2 -26.18 -8.84 13.07
C SER A 2 -25.38 -7.93 12.15
N PRO A 3 -24.18 -7.49 12.56
CA PRO A 3 -23.32 -6.69 11.71
C PRO A 3 -22.87 -7.49 10.49
N LYS A 4 -22.61 -6.77 9.38
CA LYS A 4 -22.13 -7.36 8.14
C LYS A 4 -20.85 -6.68 7.69
N ILE A 5 -19.98 -7.45 7.03
CA ILE A 5 -18.86 -6.94 6.25
C ILE A 5 -19.34 -6.83 4.80
N TYR A 6 -19.28 -5.63 4.22
CA TYR A 6 -19.54 -5.42 2.80
C TYR A 6 -18.22 -5.19 2.07
N ILE A 7 -18.00 -5.95 1.00
CA ILE A 7 -16.84 -5.79 0.12
C ILE A 7 -17.30 -5.44 -1.29
N SER A 8 -16.67 -4.44 -1.89
CA SER A 8 -16.75 -4.13 -3.31
C SER A 8 -15.36 -4.20 -3.92
N TYR A 9 -15.20 -4.90 -5.03
CA TYR A 9 -13.89 -5.14 -5.61
C TYR A 9 -13.91 -5.19 -7.14
N ALA A 10 -12.76 -4.89 -7.74
CA ALA A 10 -12.50 -5.07 -9.15
C ALA A 10 -10.99 -5.28 -9.38
N ILE A 11 -10.64 -5.92 -10.50
CA ILE A 11 -9.27 -5.96 -11.00
C ILE A 11 -9.18 -4.93 -12.13
N THR A 12 -8.27 -3.98 -12.01
CA THR A 12 -8.08 -2.92 -13.01
C THR A 12 -7.28 -3.43 -14.21
N PRO A 13 -7.30 -2.72 -15.36
CA PRO A 13 -6.44 -3.05 -16.50
C PRO A 13 -4.94 -3.05 -16.16
N ASN A 14 -4.54 -2.31 -15.12
CA ASN A 14 -3.17 -2.22 -14.63
C ASN A 14 -2.78 -3.37 -13.70
N LYS A 15 -3.55 -4.47 -13.67
CA LYS A 15 -3.34 -5.63 -12.78
C LYS A 15 -3.35 -5.25 -11.29
N GLU A 16 -4.13 -4.24 -10.91
CA GLU A 16 -4.37 -3.88 -9.51
C GLU A 16 -5.70 -4.45 -9.04
N LEU A 17 -5.68 -5.28 -8.00
CA LEU A 17 -6.88 -5.69 -7.28
C LEU A 17 -7.27 -4.59 -6.28
N VAL A 18 -8.36 -3.90 -6.56
CA VAL A 18 -8.93 -2.89 -5.66
C VAL A 18 -10.02 -3.52 -4.82
N ILE A 19 -9.91 -3.39 -3.50
CA ILE A 19 -10.85 -3.91 -2.52
C ILE A 19 -11.31 -2.77 -1.62
N SER A 20 -12.61 -2.61 -1.46
CA SER A 20 -13.24 -1.65 -0.56
C SER A 20 -14.09 -2.40 0.45
N SER A 21 -13.82 -2.27 1.76
CA SER A 21 -14.40 -3.09 2.83
C SER A 21 -14.91 -2.24 3.99
N TYR A 22 -16.23 -2.24 4.23
CA TYR A 22 -16.91 -1.35 5.18
C TYR A 22 -18.07 -2.05 5.90
N HIS A 23 -18.57 -1.44 6.97
CA HIS A 23 -19.80 -1.86 7.66
C HIS A 23 -21.07 -1.52 6.88
N GLU A 24 -20.98 -0.65 5.88
CA GLU A 24 -22.11 -0.10 5.14
C GLU A 24 -21.94 -0.37 3.65
N LYS A 25 -22.98 -0.95 3.04
CA LYS A 25 -23.00 -1.34 1.62
C LYS A 25 -22.72 -0.18 0.68
N PHE A 26 -23.33 0.98 0.96
CA PHE A 26 -23.15 2.18 0.16
C PHE A 26 -21.71 2.70 0.25
N GLN A 27 -21.13 2.75 1.46
CA GLN A 27 -19.74 3.18 1.65
C GLN A 27 -18.76 2.27 0.91
N SER A 28 -18.94 0.95 1.04
CA SER A 28 -18.16 -0.05 0.29
C SER A 28 -18.20 0.21 -1.22
N THR A 29 -19.39 0.38 -1.78
CA THR A 29 -19.54 0.59 -3.24
C THR A 29 -18.97 1.93 -3.68
N PHE A 30 -19.31 3.01 -2.97
CA PHE A 30 -18.90 4.36 -3.33
C PHE A 30 -17.37 4.51 -3.25
N ASN A 31 -16.77 4.09 -2.14
CA ASN A 31 -15.32 4.20 -1.95
C ASN A 31 -14.54 3.30 -2.92
N GLY A 32 -15.05 2.11 -3.23
CA GLY A 32 -14.47 1.26 -4.27
C GLY A 32 -14.50 1.95 -5.65
N PHE A 33 -15.62 2.59 -5.98
CA PHE A 33 -15.75 3.32 -7.25
C PHE A 33 -14.77 4.50 -7.34
N THR A 34 -14.57 5.24 -6.24
CA THR A 34 -13.61 6.35 -6.24
C THR A 34 -12.17 5.94 -6.56
N LEU A 35 -11.81 4.68 -6.30
CA LEU A 35 -10.47 4.15 -6.55
C LEU A 35 -10.31 3.68 -8.00
N ILE A 36 -11.32 3.04 -8.59
CA ILE A 36 -11.21 2.43 -9.93
C ILE A 36 -11.57 3.39 -11.08
N LYS A 37 -12.26 4.50 -10.79
CA LYS A 37 -12.68 5.46 -11.83
C LYS A 37 -11.50 6.06 -12.61
N LYS A 38 -10.33 6.18 -11.96
CA LYS A 38 -9.09 6.67 -12.58
C LYS A 38 -8.60 5.74 -13.69
N ASP A 39 -8.94 4.46 -13.59
CA ASP A 39 -8.57 3.41 -14.54
C ASP A 39 -9.65 3.19 -15.62
N GLY A 40 -10.59 4.13 -15.75
CA GLY A 40 -11.66 4.09 -16.77
C GLY A 40 -12.81 3.12 -16.46
N LEU A 41 -12.80 2.48 -15.29
CA LEU A 41 -13.86 1.57 -14.86
C LEU A 41 -15.09 2.34 -14.34
N LYS A 42 -16.26 1.72 -14.52
CA LYS A 42 -17.57 2.23 -14.08
C LYS A 42 -17.97 1.56 -12.78
N GLN A 43 -18.95 2.16 -12.08
CA GLN A 43 -19.50 1.58 -10.86
C GLN A 43 -20.07 0.16 -11.06
N GLY A 44 -20.58 -0.14 -12.26
CA GLY A 44 -21.11 -1.46 -12.62
C GLY A 44 -20.05 -2.57 -12.71
N ASP A 45 -18.77 -2.20 -12.83
CA ASP A 45 -17.66 -3.16 -12.91
C ASP A 45 -17.24 -3.68 -11.52
N LEU A 46 -17.73 -3.06 -10.44
CA LEU A 46 -17.51 -3.53 -9.07
C LEU A 46 -18.34 -4.78 -8.79
N LYS A 47 -17.64 -5.89 -8.54
CA LYS A 47 -18.21 -7.08 -7.93
C LYS A 47 -18.44 -6.83 -6.43
N LYS A 48 -19.45 -7.48 -5.86
CA LYS A 48 -19.89 -7.26 -4.47
C LYS A 48 -19.95 -8.58 -3.71
N LEU A 49 -19.48 -8.56 -2.47
CA LEU A 49 -19.62 -9.64 -1.50
C LEU A 49 -20.15 -9.07 -0.19
N GLU A 50 -20.89 -9.87 0.55
CA GLU A 50 -21.34 -9.55 1.90
C GLU A 50 -21.17 -10.77 2.80
N GLY A 51 -20.79 -10.53 4.05
CA GLY A 51 -20.59 -11.57 5.05
C GLY A 51 -21.28 -11.21 6.34
N ASP A 52 -22.23 -12.04 6.76
CA ASP A 52 -22.87 -11.94 8.07
C ASP A 52 -21.91 -12.37 9.18
N LEU A 53 -21.92 -11.62 10.27
CA LEU A 53 -21.30 -12.01 11.53
C LEU A 53 -22.35 -12.65 12.45
N PRO A 54 -21.95 -13.56 13.36
CA PRO A 54 -22.86 -14.06 14.39
C PRO A 54 -23.33 -12.91 15.31
N GLU A 55 -24.42 -13.14 16.04
CA GLU A 55 -24.96 -12.13 16.98
C GLU A 55 -23.95 -11.78 18.08
N GLN A 56 -23.26 -12.81 18.57
CA GLN A 56 -22.11 -12.67 19.46
C GLN A 56 -20.87 -13.01 18.66
N TYR A 57 -19.96 -12.05 18.54
CA TYR A 57 -18.75 -12.19 17.76
C TYR A 57 -17.60 -11.46 18.46
N ASP A 58 -16.36 -11.79 18.14
CA ASP A 58 -15.17 -11.04 18.55
C ASP A 58 -14.33 -10.60 17.34
N ASN A 59 -13.16 -10.00 17.59
CA ASN A 59 -12.25 -9.58 16.51
C ASN A 59 -11.72 -10.76 15.68
N ASN A 60 -11.65 -11.97 16.23
CA ASN A 60 -11.23 -13.17 15.49
C ASN A 60 -12.33 -13.63 14.55
N ASP A 61 -13.60 -13.54 14.95
CA ASP A 61 -14.73 -13.83 14.07
C ASP A 61 -14.76 -12.87 12.88
N VAL A 62 -14.56 -11.56 13.13
CA VAL A 62 -14.45 -10.55 12.07
C VAL A 62 -13.28 -10.87 11.14
N LYS A 63 -12.10 -11.14 11.70
CA LYS A 63 -10.91 -11.52 10.92
C LYS A 63 -11.18 -12.75 10.06
N LYS A 64 -11.75 -13.81 10.64
CA LYS A 64 -12.06 -15.06 9.94
C LYS A 64 -13.04 -14.82 8.80
N LYS A 65 -14.11 -14.04 9.05
CA LYS A 65 -15.09 -13.72 8.02
C LYS A 65 -14.50 -12.87 6.90
N LEU A 66 -13.67 -11.88 7.23
CA LEU A 66 -12.95 -11.09 6.23
C LEU A 66 -12.08 -11.99 5.35
N ILE A 67 -11.27 -12.88 5.93
CA ILE A 67 -10.41 -13.79 5.18
C ILE A 67 -11.22 -14.77 4.31
N GLU A 68 -12.34 -15.27 4.79
CA GLU A 68 -13.27 -16.09 4.01
C GLU A 68 -13.74 -15.35 2.74
N LEU A 69 -14.20 -14.11 2.89
CA LEU A 69 -14.63 -13.29 1.75
C LEU A 69 -13.47 -13.00 0.79
N LEU A 70 -12.30 -12.63 1.31
CA LEU A 70 -11.11 -12.36 0.49
C LEU A 70 -10.61 -13.61 -0.26
N THR A 71 -10.83 -14.81 0.28
CA THR A 71 -10.48 -16.08 -0.41
C THR A 71 -11.28 -16.25 -1.70
N THR A 72 -12.53 -15.81 -1.71
CA THR A 72 -13.38 -15.79 -2.91
C THR A 72 -12.81 -14.85 -3.99
N ILE A 73 -12.17 -13.77 -3.57
CA ILE A 73 -11.59 -12.75 -4.47
C ILE A 73 -10.22 -13.17 -4.99
N LYS A 74 -9.38 -13.77 -4.13
CA LYS A 74 -7.98 -14.13 -4.47
C LYS A 74 -7.86 -15.00 -5.72
N ASN A 75 -8.87 -15.81 -6.00
CA ASN A 75 -8.91 -16.72 -7.14
C ASN A 75 -9.66 -16.14 -8.36
N SER A 76 -10.07 -14.87 -8.32
CA SER A 76 -10.96 -14.27 -9.33
C SER A 76 -10.24 -13.72 -10.58
N GLY A 77 -8.91 -13.67 -10.58
CA GLY A 77 -8.10 -13.21 -11.70
C GLY A 77 -6.62 -13.02 -11.34
N ASP A 78 -5.83 -12.60 -12.32
CA ASP A 78 -4.41 -12.27 -12.15
C ASP A 78 -4.23 -10.79 -11.80
N PHE A 79 -3.40 -10.50 -10.81
CA PHE A 79 -3.10 -9.15 -10.31
C PHE A 79 -1.73 -9.13 -9.64
N ASP A 80 -1.02 -8.01 -9.71
CA ASP A 80 0.34 -7.83 -9.14
C ASP A 80 0.33 -6.97 -7.88
N LYS A 81 -0.65 -6.08 -7.79
CA LYS A 81 -0.85 -5.16 -6.67
C LYS A 81 -2.24 -5.33 -6.05
N VAL A 82 -2.35 -5.11 -4.75
CA VAL A 82 -3.60 -5.04 -4.00
C VAL A 82 -3.69 -3.69 -3.31
N THR A 83 -4.76 -2.96 -3.58
CA THR A 83 -5.15 -1.78 -2.78
C THR A 83 -6.39 -2.13 -1.98
N TYR A 84 -6.23 -2.19 -0.66
CA TYR A 84 -7.33 -2.45 0.27
C TYR A 84 -7.69 -1.15 0.98
N ARG A 85 -8.92 -0.67 0.78
CA ARG A 85 -9.47 0.48 1.48
C ARG A 85 -10.56 0.03 2.45
N GLY A 86 -10.53 0.49 3.69
CA GLY A 86 -11.55 0.10 4.66
C GLY A 86 -11.58 0.94 5.92
N ASP A 87 -12.57 0.64 6.76
CA ASP A 87 -12.74 1.31 8.04
C ASP A 87 -11.74 0.83 9.08
N LEU A 88 -11.11 1.77 9.81
CA LEU A 88 -10.14 1.51 10.87
C LEU A 88 -10.69 0.61 11.99
N ASN A 89 -12.00 0.70 12.19
CA ASN A 89 -12.76 0.00 13.22
C ASN A 89 -13.70 -1.05 12.63
N LEU A 90 -13.31 -1.68 11.50
CA LEU A 90 -14.14 -2.64 10.79
C LEU A 90 -14.73 -3.70 11.73
N CYS A 91 -16.05 -3.70 11.80
CA CYS A 91 -16.92 -4.46 12.69
C CYS A 91 -16.40 -4.58 14.13
N THR A 92 -15.83 -3.54 14.74
CA THR A 92 -15.55 -3.56 16.18
C THR A 92 -16.80 -3.25 17.00
N HIS A 93 -16.88 -3.76 18.23
CA HIS A 93 -18.01 -3.49 19.13
C HIS A 93 -18.04 -2.03 19.60
N LYS A 94 -16.87 -1.47 19.88
CA LYS A 94 -16.72 -0.06 20.24
C LYS A 94 -16.22 0.70 19.04
N LYS A 95 -16.87 1.83 18.75
CA LYS A 95 -16.48 2.69 17.64
C LYS A 95 -15.03 3.18 17.74
N ASP A 96 -14.50 3.27 18.96
CA ASP A 96 -13.14 3.69 19.29
C ASP A 96 -12.07 2.60 19.15
N ASP A 97 -12.46 1.32 19.03
CA ASP A 97 -11.49 0.23 18.95
C ASP A 97 -10.95 0.10 17.52
N LEU A 98 -9.64 -0.08 17.39
CA LEU A 98 -9.01 -0.46 16.13
C LEU A 98 -9.29 -1.94 15.85
N ALA A 99 -9.53 -2.27 14.59
CA ALA A 99 -9.57 -3.64 14.11
C ALA A 99 -8.13 -4.21 14.00
N PRO A 100 -7.64 -5.04 14.94
CA PRO A 100 -6.21 -5.32 15.06
C PRO A 100 -5.63 -6.07 13.85
N PHE A 101 -6.47 -6.86 13.18
CA PHE A 101 -6.12 -7.60 11.97
C PHE A 101 -5.85 -6.71 10.74
N LEU A 102 -6.14 -5.41 10.81
CA LEU A 102 -5.73 -4.45 9.78
C LEU A 102 -4.30 -3.93 9.99
N PHE A 103 -3.73 -4.15 11.18
CA PHE A 103 -2.41 -3.63 11.58
C PHE A 103 -1.37 -4.73 11.87
N ASP A 104 -1.79 -5.99 12.05
CA ASP A 104 -0.91 -7.13 12.38
C ASP A 104 -0.25 -7.82 11.16
N GLY A 105 -0.37 -7.20 9.98
CA GLY A 105 0.10 -7.74 8.70
C GLY A 105 -0.72 -8.92 8.16
N THR A 106 -1.92 -9.18 8.70
CA THR A 106 -2.82 -10.25 8.20
C THR A 106 -3.08 -10.12 6.70
N LEU A 107 -3.38 -8.92 6.21
CA LEU A 107 -3.65 -8.70 4.78
C LEU A 107 -2.41 -8.91 3.92
N ASN A 108 -1.24 -8.44 4.36
CA ASN A 108 0.03 -8.66 3.67
C ASN A 108 0.38 -10.15 3.58
N LYS A 109 0.17 -10.91 4.67
CA LYS A 109 0.37 -12.36 4.70
C LYS A 109 -0.63 -13.09 3.80
N PHE A 110 -1.88 -12.63 3.78
CA PHE A 110 -2.92 -13.25 2.95
C PHE A 110 -2.63 -13.09 1.44
N PHE A 111 -2.16 -11.90 1.04
CA PHE A 111 -1.73 -11.58 -0.32
C PHE A 111 -0.20 -11.68 -0.49
N ALA A 112 0.43 -12.68 0.13
CA ALA A 112 1.87 -12.89 0.03
C ALA A 112 2.36 -12.94 -1.43
N GLY A 113 3.48 -12.26 -1.70
CA GLY A 113 4.07 -12.15 -3.04
C GLY A 113 3.47 -11.05 -3.92
N LYS A 114 2.53 -10.25 -3.40
CA LYS A 114 1.94 -9.08 -4.09
C LYS A 114 2.31 -7.80 -3.36
N GLU A 115 2.34 -6.68 -4.07
CA GLU A 115 2.40 -5.36 -3.43
C GLU A 115 1.06 -5.10 -2.73
N VAL A 116 1.07 -4.78 -1.43
CA VAL A 116 -0.17 -4.51 -0.67
C VAL A 116 -0.12 -3.11 -0.11
N GLN A 117 -1.06 -2.28 -0.55
CA GLN A 117 -1.29 -0.93 -0.05
C GLN A 117 -2.61 -0.87 0.72
N LEU A 118 -2.57 -0.43 1.97
CA LEU A 118 -3.74 -0.25 2.81
C LEU A 118 -4.12 1.24 2.84
N ILE A 119 -5.41 1.54 2.74
CA ILE A 119 -5.97 2.87 2.95
C ILE A 119 -7.04 2.71 4.03
N LEU A 120 -6.68 3.02 5.27
CA LEU A 120 -7.56 2.83 6.41
C LEU A 120 -8.10 4.18 6.88
N GLU A 121 -9.41 4.28 7.06
CA GLU A 121 -10.05 5.55 7.35
C GLU A 121 -11.10 5.52 8.45
N SER A 122 -11.39 6.70 9.01
CA SER A 122 -12.46 6.92 9.99
C SER A 122 -13.09 8.29 9.80
N GLY A 123 -14.36 8.43 10.20
CA GLY A 123 -15.03 9.73 10.28
C GLY A 123 -14.64 10.56 11.51
N ASN A 124 -13.89 9.97 12.46
CA ASN A 124 -13.46 10.62 13.69
C ASN A 124 -11.94 10.87 13.66
N VAL A 125 -11.54 12.15 13.77
CA VAL A 125 -10.15 12.60 13.73
C VAL A 125 -9.32 11.99 14.85
N GLU A 126 -9.83 11.96 16.08
CA GLU A 126 -9.14 11.44 17.26
C GLU A 126 -8.78 9.95 17.11
N TYR A 127 -9.59 9.20 16.37
CA TYR A 127 -9.30 7.80 16.06
C TYR A 127 -8.22 7.65 14.99
N VAL A 128 -8.20 8.53 14.00
CA VAL A 128 -7.14 8.54 13.00
C VAL A 128 -5.81 8.91 13.67
N GLU A 129 -5.79 9.87 14.60
CA GLU A 129 -4.61 10.18 15.40
C GLU A 129 -4.14 8.99 16.26
N SER A 130 -5.09 8.29 16.89
CA SER A 130 -4.77 7.10 17.71
C SER A 130 -4.21 5.96 16.85
N ALA A 131 -4.77 5.75 15.65
CA ALA A 131 -4.24 4.81 14.68
C ALA A 131 -2.83 5.20 14.21
N ILE A 132 -2.58 6.48 13.98
CA ILE A 132 -1.25 7.01 13.62
C ILE A 132 -0.23 6.73 14.73
N LYS A 133 -0.56 7.05 15.98
CA LYS A 133 0.29 6.76 17.14
C LYS A 133 0.59 5.26 17.26
N PHE A 134 -0.41 4.42 17.00
CA PHE A 134 -0.24 2.97 17.01
C PHE A 134 0.67 2.49 15.88
N ALA A 135 0.45 2.96 14.64
CA ALA A 135 1.25 2.63 13.46
C ALA A 135 2.71 3.09 13.60
N ASP A 136 2.95 4.27 14.17
CA ASP A 136 4.29 4.78 14.49
C ASP A 136 5.03 3.85 15.45
N LYS A 137 4.34 3.33 16.48
CA LYS A 137 4.92 2.44 17.48
C LYS A 137 5.35 1.08 16.91
N ILE A 138 4.64 0.58 15.89
CA ILE A 138 4.92 -0.71 15.28
C ILE A 138 5.71 -0.61 13.97
N GLU A 139 6.18 0.60 13.62
CA GLU A 139 6.93 0.90 12.40
C GLU A 139 6.21 0.38 11.14
N MET A 140 4.91 0.63 11.06
CA MET A 140 4.08 0.12 9.97
C MET A 140 4.52 0.71 8.62
N THR A 141 4.36 -0.07 7.55
CA THR A 141 4.65 0.35 6.16
C THR A 141 3.52 -0.06 5.22
N GLY A 142 3.38 0.63 4.08
CA GLY A 142 2.38 0.30 3.06
C GLY A 142 0.96 0.63 3.49
N VAL A 143 0.78 1.61 4.38
CA VAL A 143 -0.53 2.05 4.88
C VAL A 143 -0.69 3.56 4.74
N ILE A 144 -1.91 3.99 4.44
CA ILE A 144 -2.36 5.38 4.50
C ILE A 144 -3.45 5.42 5.56
N LEU A 145 -3.25 6.21 6.62
CA LEU A 145 -4.22 6.44 7.68
C LEU A 145 -4.83 7.82 7.48
N GLN A 146 -6.15 7.90 7.30
CA GLN A 146 -6.78 9.17 6.97
C GLN A 146 -8.20 9.34 7.52
N THR A 147 -8.65 10.59 7.61
CA THR A 147 -10.07 10.90 7.82
C THR A 147 -10.87 10.65 6.54
N LYS A 148 -12.12 10.21 6.68
CA LYS A 148 -13.06 10.06 5.54
C LYS A 148 -13.26 11.40 4.81
N SER A 149 -13.57 11.32 3.52
CA SER A 149 -13.91 12.50 2.73
C SER A 149 -15.17 13.19 3.28
N GLY A 150 -15.16 14.53 3.35
CA GLY A 150 -16.29 15.33 3.85
C GLY A 150 -16.24 15.66 5.34
N ILE A 151 -15.21 15.23 6.07
CA ILE A 151 -14.93 15.70 7.43
C ILE A 151 -14.27 17.09 7.37
N LYS A 152 -14.66 17.98 8.30
CA LYS A 152 -14.19 19.37 8.35
C LYS A 152 -12.68 19.48 8.54
N GLU A 153 -12.13 18.57 9.34
CA GLU A 153 -10.70 18.48 9.63
C GLU A 153 -10.14 17.25 8.93
N THR A 154 -9.26 17.50 7.95
CA THR A 154 -8.63 16.46 7.15
C THR A 154 -7.30 16.08 7.77
N LEU A 155 -7.18 14.82 8.21
CA LEU A 155 -5.93 14.23 8.67
C LEU A 155 -5.56 13.08 7.72
N SER A 156 -4.31 13.03 7.28
CA SER A 156 -3.80 11.92 6.47
C SER A 156 -2.31 11.73 6.72
N LYS A 157 -1.89 10.48 6.88
CA LYS A 157 -0.48 10.09 7.02
C LYS A 157 -0.20 8.82 6.24
N THR A 158 0.84 8.85 5.42
CA THR A 158 1.30 7.73 4.59
C THR A 158 2.53 7.10 5.21
N TYR A 159 2.64 5.77 5.09
CA TYR A 159 3.71 4.96 5.66
C TYR A 159 4.42 4.12 4.58
N PRO A 160 5.77 4.12 4.53
CA PRO A 160 6.65 4.97 5.33
C PRO A 160 6.40 6.46 5.03
N PRO A 161 6.68 7.37 5.99
CA PRO A 161 6.53 8.79 5.76
C PRO A 161 7.38 9.20 4.55
N SER A 162 6.74 9.78 3.53
CA SER A 162 7.46 10.42 2.44
C SER A 162 8.33 11.54 3.02
N ASP A 163 9.58 11.66 2.55
CA ASP A 163 10.52 12.73 2.95
C ASP A 163 10.01 14.16 2.62
N ASP A 164 8.87 14.27 1.94
CA ASP A 164 8.21 15.53 1.58
C ASP A 164 7.56 16.29 2.76
N ASN A 165 7.56 15.73 3.97
CA ASN A 165 6.94 16.33 5.16
C ASN A 165 7.86 17.22 6.01
N ASN A 166 8.78 17.96 5.36
CA ASN A 166 9.52 19.07 5.96
C ASN A 166 9.07 20.47 5.47
N SER A 167 7.85 20.59 4.91
CA SER A 167 7.26 21.90 4.54
C SER A 167 6.12 22.34 5.47
N LYS A 168 6.36 22.26 6.79
CA LYS A 168 5.73 23.15 7.78
C LYS A 168 6.81 23.78 8.66
N ALA A 169 7.77 24.41 8.01
CA ALA A 169 8.49 25.54 8.58
C ALA A 169 8.09 26.76 7.75
N GLU A 170 7.49 27.75 8.40
CA GLU A 170 7.39 29.10 7.86
C GLU A 170 8.80 29.57 7.51
N VAL A 171 9.22 29.36 6.25
CA VAL A 171 10.34 30.10 5.68
C VAL A 171 9.81 31.50 5.44
N SER A 172 9.97 32.36 6.44
CA SER A 172 9.98 33.80 6.22
C SER A 172 11.14 34.09 5.27
N VAL A 173 10.81 34.18 3.98
CA VAL A 173 11.73 34.67 2.96
C VAL A 173 12.05 36.12 3.33
N PRO A 174 13.30 36.47 3.64
CA PRO A 174 13.64 37.88 3.84
C PRO A 174 13.49 38.56 2.49
N ILE A 175 12.60 39.54 2.43
CA ILE A 175 12.45 40.47 1.31
C ILE A 175 13.80 41.17 1.16
N PRO A 176 14.52 41.04 0.03
CA PRO A 176 15.77 41.76 -0.14
C PRO A 176 15.46 43.25 -0.32
N GLU A 177 16.02 44.09 0.56
CA GLU A 177 15.98 45.54 0.43
C GLU A 177 16.74 45.96 -0.83
N THR A 178 16.00 46.41 -1.83
CA THR A 178 16.50 46.98 -3.07
C THR A 178 16.95 48.42 -2.85
N SER A 179 18.07 48.64 -2.15
CA SER A 179 18.73 49.95 -2.14
C SER A 179 20.08 49.92 -1.44
N ALA A 180 21.08 49.32 -2.09
CA ALA A 180 22.49 49.66 -1.85
C ALA A 180 23.37 49.29 -3.06
N LEU A 181 23.82 50.33 -3.77
CA LEU A 181 25.10 50.43 -4.51
C LEU A 181 25.27 49.50 -5.74
N ALA A 182 24.96 49.93 -6.95
CA ALA A 182 25.79 50.83 -7.79
C ALA A 182 27.28 50.40 -7.90
N GLN A 183 27.55 49.74 -9.04
CA GLN A 183 28.76 49.81 -9.86
C GLN A 183 30.11 49.36 -9.27
N LEU A 184 30.59 48.23 -9.79
CA LEU A 184 31.96 48.15 -10.31
C LEU A 184 32.01 47.17 -11.49
N SER A 185 32.07 47.74 -12.69
CA SER A 185 32.52 47.08 -13.91
C SER A 185 33.98 46.64 -13.78
N ILE A 186 34.35 45.45 -14.27
CA ILE A 186 35.55 45.16 -15.08
C ILE A 186 35.57 43.65 -15.47
N ASN A 187 35.68 43.43 -16.79
CA ASN A 187 36.30 42.37 -17.60
C ASN A 187 36.03 40.87 -17.40
N GLU A 188 35.51 40.29 -18.49
CA GLU A 188 35.96 39.08 -19.22
C GLU A 188 36.94 38.14 -18.48
N ASP A 189 36.49 36.92 -18.17
CA ASP A 189 37.06 35.71 -18.77
C ASP A 189 36.15 34.48 -18.55
N VAL A 190 35.89 33.75 -19.63
CA VAL A 190 35.04 32.53 -19.67
C VAL A 190 35.98 31.34 -19.61
N HIS A 191 36.37 30.88 -18.41
CA HIS A 191 36.95 29.53 -18.21
C HIS A 191 37.15 29.18 -16.73
N THR A 192 36.10 28.90 -15.97
CA THR A 192 36.24 28.13 -14.70
C THR A 192 34.90 27.53 -14.24
N LEU A 193 34.36 26.58 -15.01
CA LEU A 193 33.19 25.78 -14.63
C LEU A 193 33.47 24.26 -14.63
N SER A 194 34.70 23.84 -14.32
CA SER A 194 35.08 22.41 -14.38
C SER A 194 35.64 21.81 -13.10
N ASN A 195 35.61 22.50 -11.95
CA ASN A 195 36.15 21.96 -10.69
C ASN A 195 35.11 21.92 -9.57
N ALA A 196 34.09 21.06 -9.70
CA ALA A 196 33.30 20.58 -8.56
C ALA A 196 32.50 19.28 -8.82
N ILE A 197 32.84 18.50 -9.85
CA ILE A 197 32.28 17.15 -10.07
C ILE A 197 33.44 16.17 -10.00
N GLY A 198 33.64 15.54 -8.83
CA GLY A 198 34.70 14.53 -8.69
C GLY A 198 35.04 14.14 -7.25
N LYS A 199 34.19 13.34 -6.61
CA LYS A 199 34.53 12.41 -5.50
C LYS A 199 33.50 11.29 -5.52
N VAL A 200 33.68 10.27 -6.36
CA VAL A 200 34.51 9.05 -6.15
C VAL A 200 33.99 8.19 -4.99
N GLY A 201 33.38 7.07 -5.36
CA GLY A 201 33.14 5.89 -4.53
C GLY A 201 33.15 4.64 -5.43
N ILE A 202 34.35 4.19 -5.80
CA ILE A 202 34.61 2.95 -6.56
C ILE A 202 34.73 1.81 -5.54
N PHE A 203 33.92 0.76 -5.65
CA PHE A 203 34.16 -0.52 -4.99
C PHE A 203 34.79 -1.49 -6.00
N ASN A 204 36.03 -1.90 -5.73
CA ASN A 204 36.74 -2.90 -6.51
C ASN A 204 36.19 -4.30 -6.23
N THR A 205 35.82 -5.02 -7.30
CA THR A 205 35.75 -6.48 -7.37
C THR A 205 37.13 -7.07 -7.64
N PRO A 206 37.36 -8.35 -7.26
CA PRO A 206 38.25 -9.23 -8.01
C PRO A 206 37.48 -10.42 -8.59
N SER A 207 37.49 -10.54 -9.92
CA SER A 207 37.09 -11.72 -10.69
C SER A 207 38.19 -12.78 -10.71
N THR A 208 37.80 -14.07 -10.63
CA THR A 208 38.49 -15.16 -11.35
C THR A 208 37.48 -16.25 -11.71
N GLU A 209 37.10 -16.33 -13.00
CA GLU A 209 36.58 -17.56 -13.61
C GLU A 209 37.77 -18.47 -14.01
N PRO A 210 37.53 -19.76 -14.23
CA PRO A 210 37.60 -20.20 -15.62
C PRO A 210 36.46 -21.13 -16.06
N SER A 211 36.01 -20.92 -17.28
CA SER A 211 35.10 -21.78 -18.04
C SER A 211 35.77 -23.07 -18.50
N THR A 212 35.04 -24.19 -18.53
CA THR A 212 35.25 -25.28 -19.51
C THR A 212 33.92 -25.91 -19.90
N THR A 213 33.70 -26.00 -21.21
CA THR A 213 32.56 -26.62 -21.92
C THR A 213 32.95 -28.03 -22.43
N SER A 214 31.95 -28.91 -22.58
CA SER A 214 31.79 -30.07 -23.50
C SER A 214 31.28 -31.33 -22.77
N THR A 215 30.49 -32.29 -23.30
CA THR A 215 29.65 -32.50 -24.51
C THR A 215 29.00 -33.90 -24.33
N ASN A 216 27.73 -34.06 -24.73
CA ASN A 216 26.94 -35.25 -25.18
C ASN A 216 26.98 -36.66 -24.49
N GLU A 217 25.74 -37.17 -24.29
CA GLU A 217 25.13 -38.55 -24.27
C GLU A 217 25.87 -39.76 -24.90
N PRO A 218 25.47 -41.06 -24.70
CA PRO A 218 24.10 -41.62 -24.47
C PRO A 218 23.90 -42.90 -23.57
N GLN A 219 22.60 -43.20 -23.30
CA GLN A 219 21.85 -44.50 -23.18
C GLN A 219 22.06 -45.57 -22.05
N LYS A 220 20.95 -45.79 -21.26
CA LYS A 220 20.15 -47.01 -20.88
C LYS A 220 20.84 -48.39 -20.55
N PRO A 221 20.16 -49.43 -19.98
CA PRO A 221 18.74 -49.63 -19.54
C PRO A 221 18.61 -50.09 -18.05
N GLY A 222 17.49 -49.99 -17.33
CA GLY A 222 16.26 -50.78 -17.43
C GLY A 222 16.07 -51.66 -16.16
N PHE A 223 14.96 -51.53 -15.44
CA PHE A 223 14.36 -52.66 -14.71
C PHE A 223 12.88 -52.39 -14.43
N THR A 224 12.05 -53.18 -15.09
CA THR A 224 10.62 -53.39 -14.82
C THR A 224 10.44 -54.32 -13.63
N THR A 225 9.40 -54.09 -12.83
CA THR A 225 8.70 -55.19 -12.17
C THR A 225 7.21 -54.91 -12.20
N LYS A 226 6.50 -55.73 -13.00
CA LYS A 226 5.09 -56.02 -12.81
C LYS A 226 4.98 -57.28 -11.93
N LEU A 227 3.82 -57.37 -11.27
CA LEU A 227 2.92 -58.53 -11.16
C LEU A 227 2.70 -59.19 -9.80
N ASN A 228 1.40 -59.50 -9.64
CA ASN A 228 0.66 -60.36 -8.72
C ASN A 228 0.21 -59.68 -7.43
N GLU A 229 -1.07 -59.70 -7.03
CA GLU A 229 -2.25 -60.50 -7.43
C GLU A 229 -3.52 -59.72 -7.06
#